data_AF-A0A369Z369-F1
#
_entry.id   AF-A0A369Z369-F1
#
_cell.length_a   1.000
_cell.length_b   1.000
_cell.length_c   1.000
_cell.angle_alpha   90.00
_cell.angle_beta   90.00
_cell.angle_gamma   90.00
#
_symmetry.space_group_name_H-M   'P 1'
#
loop_
_entity.id
_entity.type
_entity.pdbx_description
1 polymer ?
#
loop_
_entity_poly.entity_id
_entity_poly.type
_entity_poly.pdbx_seq_one_letter_code
_entity_poly.pdbx_strand_id
1 'polypeptide(L)'
;MSIQSLLNTLEQKVQQLTQAYQTDSDKKINAKFNRTLFTEDFETVGFYLKEIQQSLTKLSNIPHQNEEQIVFMAEHLLGQCTALTEAMNRKHKKLIQPKIAEPQVASSKSQHSIHRLPPRERLEKYYEALQQLTEKYEEAKAQANTAQTDIQRDMHKQTASIYLTRRQKCLEAIETLEEYLAFKEAQESAVKK
;
A
#
# COMPACT_ATOMS: atom_id res chain seq x y z
N MET A 1 23.02 -27.01 6.36
CA MET A 1 21.99 -27.05 5.29
C MET A 1 22.44 -26.13 4.18
N SER A 2 22.31 -26.54 2.91
CA SER A 2 22.64 -25.67 1.77
C SER A 2 21.47 -24.73 1.47
N ILE A 3 21.74 -23.50 1.01
CA ILE A 3 20.71 -22.53 0.57
C ILE A 3 19.76 -23.18 -0.45
N GLN A 4 20.28 -24.04 -1.32
CA GLN A 4 19.47 -24.77 -2.30
C GLN A 4 18.45 -25.71 -1.64
N SER A 5 18.82 -26.40 -0.56
CA SER A 5 17.89 -27.28 0.16
C SER A 5 16.77 -26.50 0.86
N LEU A 6 17.06 -25.27 1.30
CA LEU A 6 16.07 -24.38 1.89
C LEU A 6 15.10 -23.84 0.83
N LEU A 7 15.61 -23.43 -0.34
CA LEU A 7 14.79 -23.00 -1.47
C LEU A 7 13.85 -24.11 -1.95
N ASN A 8 14.34 -25.34 -2.09
CA ASN A 8 13.52 -26.49 -2.46
C ASN A 8 12.41 -26.77 -1.42
N THR A 9 12.73 -26.61 -0.12
CA THR A 9 11.74 -26.77 0.96
C THR A 9 10.68 -25.66 0.90
N LEU A 10 11.09 -24.43 0.60
CA LEU A 10 10.21 -23.27 0.46
C LEU A 10 9.24 -23.45 -0.71
N GLU A 11 9.76 -23.90 -1.86
CA GLU A 11 8.98 -24.22 -3.05
C GLU A 11 7.93 -25.30 -2.75
N GLN A 12 8.31 -26.39 -2.10
CA GLN A 12 7.37 -27.44 -1.70
C GLN A 12 6.23 -26.90 -0.82
N LYS A 13 6.54 -26.02 0.14
CA LYS A 13 5.52 -25.40 0.99
C LYS A 13 4.57 -24.48 0.23
N VAL A 14 5.08 -23.69 -0.72
CA VAL A 14 4.25 -22.82 -1.58
C VAL A 14 3.36 -23.66 -2.50
N GLN A 15 3.87 -24.78 -3.03
CA GLN A 15 3.08 -25.71 -3.83
C GLN A 15 1.95 -26.35 -3.00
N GLN A 16 2.24 -26.78 -1.77
CA GLN A 16 1.22 -27.30 -0.85
C GLN A 16 0.15 -26.26 -0.52
N LEU A 17 0.54 -25.00 -0.28
CA LEU A 17 -0.38 -23.88 -0.05
C LEU A 17 -1.27 -23.63 -1.27
N THR A 18 -0.68 -23.66 -2.47
CA THR A 18 -1.40 -23.47 -3.73
C THR A 18 -2.45 -24.58 -3.91
N GLN A 19 -2.07 -25.84 -3.69
CA GLN A 19 -2.99 -26.98 -3.80
C GLN A 19 -4.13 -26.90 -2.77
N ALA A 20 -3.82 -26.52 -1.52
CA ALA A 20 -4.81 -26.40 -0.46
C ALA A 20 -5.89 -25.35 -0.75
N TYR A 21 -5.54 -24.28 -1.46
CA TYR A 21 -6.45 -23.19 -1.81
C TYR A 21 -6.92 -23.21 -3.27
N GLN A 22 -6.53 -24.21 -4.05
CA GLN A 22 -6.89 -24.33 -5.47
C GLN A 22 -8.41 -24.44 -5.67
N THR A 23 -9.10 -25.19 -4.80
CA THR A 23 -10.56 -25.35 -4.84
C THR A 23 -11.32 -24.04 -4.54
N ASP A 24 -10.67 -23.11 -3.85
CA ASP A 24 -11.21 -21.79 -3.51
C ASP A 24 -10.66 -20.69 -4.44
N SER A 25 -10.07 -21.02 -5.60
CA SER A 25 -9.37 -20.05 -6.46
C SER A 25 -10.21 -18.84 -6.85
N ASP A 26 -11.51 -19.04 -7.09
CA ASP A 26 -12.45 -17.98 -7.52
C ASP A 26 -13.01 -17.17 -6.36
N LYS A 27 -12.70 -17.58 -5.11
CA LYS A 27 -13.16 -16.89 -3.92
C LYS A 27 -12.49 -15.52 -3.85
N LYS A 28 -13.30 -14.47 -3.79
CA LYS A 28 -12.81 -13.10 -3.62
C LYS A 28 -12.39 -12.87 -2.16
N ILE A 29 -11.17 -12.39 -1.96
CA ILE A 29 -10.69 -12.00 -0.63
C ILE A 29 -10.98 -10.52 -0.42
N ASN A 30 -11.94 -10.23 0.46
CA ASN A 30 -12.28 -8.85 0.85
C ASN A 30 -11.35 -8.34 1.97
N ALA A 31 -10.04 -8.40 1.75
CA ALA A 31 -9.03 -7.88 2.66
C ALA A 31 -8.18 -6.84 1.95
N LYS A 32 -7.80 -5.80 2.70
CA LYS A 32 -6.78 -4.84 2.28
C LYS A 32 -5.43 -5.38 2.72
N PHE A 33 -4.59 -5.73 1.77
CA PHE A 33 -3.25 -6.22 2.02
C PHE A 33 -2.25 -5.06 2.07
N ASN A 34 -1.04 -5.37 2.55
CA ASN A 34 0.06 -4.42 2.44
C ASN A 34 0.48 -4.35 0.96
N ARG A 35 0.53 -3.15 0.39
CA ARG A 35 0.97 -2.90 -1.00
C ARG A 35 2.41 -3.33 -1.27
N THR A 36 3.22 -3.51 -0.23
CA THR A 36 4.56 -4.08 -0.38
C THR A 36 4.54 -5.60 -0.58
N LEU A 37 3.42 -6.28 -0.25
CA LEU A 37 3.27 -7.73 -0.33
C LEU A 37 2.47 -8.16 -1.57
N PHE A 38 1.38 -7.47 -1.89
CA PHE A 38 0.57 -7.76 -3.08
C PHE A 38 0.33 -6.50 -3.89
N THR A 39 0.18 -6.63 -5.22
CA THR A 39 0.02 -5.48 -6.11
C THR A 39 -1.39 -4.90 -6.06
N GLU A 40 -2.39 -5.76 -5.88
CA GLU A 40 -3.79 -5.40 -5.85
C GLU A 40 -4.47 -5.83 -4.54
N ASP A 41 -5.53 -5.11 -4.17
CA ASP A 41 -6.41 -5.45 -3.06
C ASP A 41 -7.74 -6.00 -3.63
N PHE A 42 -8.49 -6.73 -2.81
CA PHE A 42 -9.83 -7.22 -3.16
C PHE A 42 -9.90 -8.18 -4.35
N GLU A 43 -8.81 -8.85 -4.70
CA GLU A 43 -8.80 -9.85 -5.77
C GLU A 43 -9.18 -11.27 -5.33
N THR A 44 -9.18 -12.21 -6.27
CA THR A 44 -9.45 -13.63 -6.02
C THR A 44 -8.25 -14.34 -5.39
N VAL A 45 -8.51 -15.43 -4.66
CA VAL A 45 -7.44 -16.31 -4.13
C VAL A 45 -6.48 -16.72 -5.24
N GLY A 46 -7.00 -17.05 -6.43
CA GLY A 46 -6.21 -17.42 -7.60
C GLY A 46 -5.26 -16.31 -8.07
N PHE A 47 -5.65 -15.04 -7.96
CA PHE A 47 -4.77 -13.90 -8.25
C PHE A 47 -3.59 -13.86 -7.27
N TYR A 48 -3.84 -13.92 -5.97
CA TYR A 48 -2.79 -13.88 -4.96
C TYR A 48 -1.87 -15.10 -5.00
N LEU A 49 -2.41 -16.29 -5.30
CA LEU A 49 -1.60 -17.49 -5.51
C LEU A 49 -0.66 -17.35 -6.71
N LYS A 50 -1.10 -16.72 -7.81
CA LYS A 50 -0.23 -16.42 -8.95
C LYS A 50 0.88 -15.46 -8.57
N GLU A 51 0.60 -14.41 -7.78
CA GLU A 51 1.65 -13.49 -7.31
C GLU A 51 2.69 -14.20 -6.42
N ILE A 52 2.25 -15.06 -5.51
CA ILE A 52 3.14 -15.88 -4.67
C ILE A 52 4.04 -16.77 -5.54
N GLN A 53 3.49 -17.41 -6.57
CA GLN A 53 4.28 -18.24 -7.49
C GLN A 53 5.28 -17.41 -8.31
N GLN A 54 4.92 -16.20 -8.72
CA GLN A 54 5.84 -15.28 -9.38
C GLN A 54 6.98 -14.84 -8.46
N SER A 55 6.69 -14.52 -7.19
CA SER A 55 7.71 -14.21 -6.18
C SER A 55 8.66 -15.38 -5.94
N LEU A 56 8.14 -16.61 -5.86
CA LEU A 56 8.96 -17.81 -5.74
C LEU A 56 9.85 -18.03 -6.96
N THR A 57 9.32 -17.83 -8.17
CA THR A 57 10.09 -17.95 -9.42
C THR A 57 11.20 -16.89 -9.50
N LYS A 58 10.94 -15.68 -8.99
CA LYS A 58 11.98 -14.64 -8.88
C LYS A 58 13.05 -15.06 -7.87
N LEU A 59 12.65 -15.59 -6.71
CA LEU A 59 13.56 -16.04 -5.67
C LEU A 59 14.48 -17.19 -6.14
N SER A 60 13.95 -18.15 -6.91
CA SER A 60 14.75 -19.27 -7.44
C SER A 60 15.76 -18.87 -8.51
N ASN A 61 15.52 -17.75 -9.20
CA ASN A 61 16.40 -17.21 -10.24
C ASN A 61 17.46 -16.23 -9.72
N ILE A 62 17.46 -15.89 -8.42
CA ILE A 62 18.47 -14.99 -7.84
C ILE A 62 19.83 -15.71 -7.74
N PRO A 63 20.93 -15.08 -8.20
CA PRO A 63 22.27 -15.63 -8.02
C PRO A 63 22.58 -15.87 -6.54
N HIS A 64 23.06 -17.07 -6.19
CA HIS A 64 23.36 -17.48 -4.81
C HIS A 64 24.43 -16.62 -4.08
N GLN A 65 25.04 -15.66 -4.76
CA GLN A 65 25.99 -14.70 -4.21
C GLN A 65 25.33 -13.47 -3.58
N ASN A 66 24.03 -13.23 -3.84
CA ASN A 66 23.31 -12.08 -3.31
C ASN A 66 22.43 -12.47 -2.12
N GLU A 67 23.07 -12.76 -0.99
CA GLU A 67 22.41 -13.27 0.23
C GLU A 67 21.35 -12.30 0.77
N GLU A 68 21.61 -10.99 0.76
CA GLU A 68 20.64 -9.97 1.21
C GLU A 68 19.37 -9.97 0.34
N GLN A 69 19.51 -10.11 -0.97
CA GLN A 69 18.37 -10.15 -1.89
C GLN A 69 17.57 -11.44 -1.72
N ILE A 70 18.23 -12.57 -1.44
CA ILE A 70 17.59 -13.85 -1.15
C ILE A 70 16.80 -13.77 0.16
N VAL A 71 17.40 -13.20 1.22
CA VAL A 71 16.74 -13.00 2.51
C VAL A 71 15.52 -12.09 2.36
N PHE A 72 15.68 -10.94 1.70
CA PHE A 72 14.58 -10.01 1.47
C PHE A 72 13.42 -10.64 0.68
N MET A 73 13.73 -11.41 -0.37
CA MET A 73 12.71 -12.11 -1.16
C MET A 73 12.07 -13.29 -0.42
N ALA A 74 12.81 -13.97 0.46
CA ALA A 74 12.24 -14.99 1.32
C ALA A 74 11.29 -14.40 2.37
N GLU A 75 11.66 -13.26 2.99
CA GLU A 75 10.79 -12.53 3.92
C GLU A 75 9.53 -12.00 3.23
N HIS A 76 9.69 -11.48 2.00
CA HIS A 76 8.57 -11.03 1.17
C HIS A 76 7.59 -12.17 0.90
N LEU A 77 8.09 -13.32 0.44
CA LEU A 77 7.27 -14.50 0.15
C LEU A 77 6.58 -15.05 1.40
N LEU A 78 7.27 -15.05 2.54
CA LEU A 78 6.69 -15.44 3.82
C LEU A 78 5.55 -14.49 4.22
N GLY A 79 5.74 -13.18 4.03
CA GLY A 79 4.71 -12.17 4.24
C GLY A 79 3.47 -12.41 3.38
N GLN A 80 3.65 -12.72 2.10
CA GLN A 80 2.56 -13.04 1.18
C GLN A 80 1.80 -14.30 1.61
N CYS A 81 2.51 -15.38 1.94
CA CYS A 81 1.89 -16.63 2.39
C CYS A 81 1.11 -16.44 3.71
N THR A 82 1.68 -15.70 4.65
CA THR A 82 1.05 -15.42 5.96
C THR A 82 -0.21 -14.58 5.78
N ALA A 83 -0.13 -13.51 4.99
CA ALA A 83 -1.28 -12.64 4.73
C ALA A 83 -2.42 -13.40 4.03
N LEU A 84 -2.10 -14.21 3.01
CA LEU A 84 -3.10 -15.02 2.31
C LEU A 84 -3.75 -16.06 3.22
N THR A 85 -2.95 -16.78 4.00
CA THR A 85 -3.42 -17.78 4.97
C THR A 85 -4.32 -17.15 6.03
N GLU A 86 -3.93 -15.99 6.57
CA GLU A 86 -4.74 -15.25 7.53
C GLU A 86 -6.06 -14.81 6.91
N ALA A 87 -6.03 -14.24 5.70
CA ALA A 87 -7.23 -13.82 5.00
C ALA A 87 -8.18 -14.98 4.69
N MET A 88 -7.65 -16.15 4.36
CA MET A 88 -8.42 -17.37 4.11
C MET A 88 -9.03 -17.95 5.38
N ASN A 89 -8.31 -17.88 6.50
CA ASN A 89 -8.72 -18.39 7.79
C ASN A 89 -9.58 -17.41 8.61
N ARG A 90 -9.90 -16.22 8.08
CA ARG A 90 -10.82 -15.24 8.71
C ARG A 90 -12.28 -15.72 8.87
N LYS A 91 -12.60 -16.98 8.56
CA LYS A 91 -13.88 -17.57 8.96
C LYS A 91 -13.93 -17.62 10.50
N HIS A 92 -14.71 -16.72 11.11
CA HIS A 92 -15.20 -16.70 12.51
C HIS A 92 -14.48 -15.86 13.57
N LYS A 93 -13.77 -14.78 13.26
CA LYS A 93 -13.62 -13.72 14.28
C LYS A 93 -14.82 -12.80 14.18
N LYS A 94 -15.80 -12.98 15.08
CA LYS A 94 -16.86 -12.00 15.33
C LYS A 94 -16.21 -10.62 15.35
N LEU A 95 -16.80 -9.70 14.59
CA LEU A 95 -16.59 -8.28 14.71
C LEU A 95 -16.62 -7.94 16.21
N ILE A 96 -15.44 -7.79 16.84
CA ILE A 96 -15.35 -7.28 18.19
C ILE A 96 -15.81 -5.84 18.07
N GLN A 97 -17.04 -5.58 18.50
CA GLN A 97 -17.55 -4.22 18.64
C GLN A 97 -16.55 -3.45 19.50
N PRO A 98 -16.03 -2.30 19.04
CA PRO A 98 -15.24 -1.44 19.90
C PRO A 98 -16.13 -0.99 21.06
N LYS A 99 -15.69 -1.32 22.27
CA LYS A 99 -16.28 -0.95 23.54
C LYS A 99 -16.31 0.59 23.62
N ILE A 100 -17.49 1.10 23.95
CA ILE A 100 -17.82 2.52 24.08
C ILE A 100 -16.83 3.20 25.03
N ALA A 101 -16.11 4.20 24.52
CA ALA A 101 -15.63 5.35 25.28
C ALA A 101 -15.60 6.55 24.33
N GLU A 102 -16.53 7.47 24.59
CA GLU A 102 -16.65 8.85 24.10
C GLU A 102 -16.93 9.12 22.60
N PRO A 103 -17.88 10.03 22.29
CA PRO A 103 -18.30 10.33 20.93
C PRO A 103 -17.24 11.20 20.24
N GLN A 104 -16.18 10.58 19.73
CA GLN A 104 -15.42 11.18 18.64
C GLN A 104 -16.22 10.96 17.37
N VAL A 105 -16.81 12.06 16.88
CA VAL A 105 -17.26 12.30 15.51
C VAL A 105 -16.74 11.24 14.55
N ALA A 106 -17.67 10.48 13.99
CA ALA A 106 -17.40 9.46 12.99
C ALA A 106 -16.65 10.07 11.79
N SER A 107 -15.33 10.09 11.85
CA SER A 107 -14.50 10.02 10.66
C SER A 107 -14.62 8.60 10.15
N SER A 108 -15.78 8.33 9.55
CA SER A 108 -15.91 7.33 8.49
C SER A 108 -14.63 7.44 7.67
N LYS A 109 -13.73 6.46 7.78
CA LYS A 109 -12.61 6.33 6.85
C LYS A 109 -13.23 5.99 5.51
N SER A 110 -13.83 7.00 4.88
CA SER A 110 -14.12 7.03 3.48
C SER A 110 -12.80 6.58 2.84
N GLN A 111 -12.80 5.41 2.24
CA GLN A 111 -11.84 5.15 1.20
C GLN A 111 -11.94 6.36 0.29
N HIS A 112 -10.92 7.23 0.31
CA HIS A 112 -11.02 8.57 -0.27
C HIS A 112 -11.66 8.45 -1.65
N SER A 113 -12.91 8.94 -1.77
CA SER A 113 -13.73 8.82 -2.98
C SER A 113 -13.00 9.38 -4.21
N ILE A 114 -12.00 10.22 -3.95
CA ILE A 114 -10.99 10.76 -4.87
C ILE A 114 -10.40 9.68 -5.78
N HIS A 115 -10.04 8.50 -5.29
CA HIS A 115 -9.45 7.45 -6.14
C HIS A 115 -10.45 6.74 -7.06
N ARG A 116 -11.76 6.97 -6.87
CA ARG A 116 -12.82 6.50 -7.78
C ARG A 116 -13.14 7.52 -8.87
N LEU A 117 -12.70 8.76 -8.70
CA LEU A 117 -12.91 9.82 -9.69
C LEU A 117 -12.07 9.55 -10.94
N PRO A 118 -12.54 9.99 -12.12
CA PRO A 118 -11.73 10.03 -13.33
C PRO A 118 -10.39 10.74 -13.09
N PRO A 119 -9.31 10.36 -13.78
CA PRO A 119 -7.98 10.90 -13.55
C PRO A 119 -7.90 12.44 -13.53
N ARG A 120 -8.67 13.14 -14.39
CA ARG A 120 -8.71 14.62 -14.40
C ARG A 120 -9.38 15.22 -13.15
N GLU A 121 -10.53 14.70 -12.75
CA GLU A 121 -11.24 15.16 -11.54
C GLU A 121 -10.45 14.82 -10.27
N ARG A 122 -9.73 13.70 -10.29
CA ARG A 122 -8.81 13.31 -9.22
C ARG A 122 -7.64 14.28 -9.08
N LEU A 123 -7.11 14.75 -10.21
CA LEU A 123 -6.02 15.72 -10.26
C LEU A 123 -6.42 17.05 -9.60
N GLU A 124 -7.62 17.56 -9.93
CA GLU A 124 -8.18 18.77 -9.29
C GLU A 124 -8.27 18.62 -7.77
N LYS A 125 -8.73 17.45 -7.28
CA LYS A 125 -8.78 17.17 -5.84
C LYS A 125 -7.41 17.09 -5.17
N TYR A 126 -6.37 16.67 -5.89
CA TYR A 126 -5.01 16.74 -5.35
C TYR A 126 -4.47 18.15 -5.28
N TYR A 127 -4.80 19.04 -6.23
CA TYR A 127 -4.44 20.46 -6.12
C TYR A 127 -5.16 21.16 -4.96
N GLU A 128 -6.46 20.91 -4.76
CA GLU A 128 -7.20 21.41 -3.59
C GLU A 128 -6.53 20.94 -2.28
N ALA A 129 -6.18 19.65 -2.19
CA ALA A 129 -5.51 19.09 -1.02
C ALA A 129 -4.10 19.69 -0.82
N LEU A 130 -3.37 19.93 -1.91
CA LEU A 130 -2.04 20.55 -1.87
C LEU A 130 -2.11 21.97 -1.31
N GLN A 131 -3.11 22.75 -1.72
CA GLN A 131 -3.35 24.10 -1.21
C GLN A 131 -3.62 24.07 0.30
N GLN A 132 -4.53 23.21 0.76
CA GLN A 132 -4.85 23.07 2.19
C GLN A 132 -3.64 22.61 3.01
N LEU A 133 -2.82 21.70 2.49
CA LEU A 133 -1.59 21.26 3.15
C LEU A 133 -0.55 22.38 3.24
N THR A 134 -0.48 23.22 2.21
CA THR A 134 0.42 24.39 2.20
C THR A 134 -0.03 25.43 3.22
N GLU A 135 -1.32 25.73 3.30
CA GLU A 135 -1.89 26.63 4.31
C GLU A 135 -1.60 26.14 5.73
N LYS A 136 -1.88 24.86 6.02
CA LYS A 136 -1.59 24.25 7.34
C LYS A 136 -0.11 24.22 7.69
N TYR A 137 0.76 24.05 6.70
CA TYR A 137 2.20 24.12 6.90
C TYR A 137 2.63 25.53 7.31
N GLU A 138 2.19 26.56 6.58
CA GLU A 138 2.52 27.95 6.90
C GLU A 138 1.92 28.39 8.24
N GLU A 139 0.70 27.96 8.57
CA GLU A 139 0.08 28.21 9.87
C GLU A 139 0.90 27.60 11.02
N ALA A 140 1.28 26.32 10.91
CA ALA A 140 2.10 25.65 11.93
C ALA A 140 3.48 26.31 12.08
N LYS A 141 4.07 26.77 10.97
CA LYS A 141 5.34 27.51 10.97
C LYS A 141 5.20 28.89 11.62
N ALA A 142 4.11 29.62 11.35
CA ALA A 142 3.81 30.88 12.00
C ALA A 142 3.62 30.69 13.52
N GLN A 143 2.86 29.67 13.93
CA GLN A 143 2.65 29.32 15.33
C GLN A 143 3.97 28.97 16.05
N ALA A 144 4.89 28.28 15.37
CA ALA A 144 6.22 28.02 15.92
C ALA A 144 7.00 29.33 16.18
N ASN A 145 6.90 30.30 15.27
CA ASN A 145 7.58 31.60 15.40
C ASN A 145 7.00 32.46 16.53
N THR A 146 5.69 32.35 16.79
CA THR A 146 5.00 33.12 17.84
C THR A 146 4.92 32.39 19.19
N ALA A 147 5.45 31.17 19.29
CA ALA A 147 5.37 30.36 20.50
C ALA A 147 6.20 30.96 21.64
N GLN A 148 5.58 31.08 22.81
CA GLN A 148 6.19 31.68 24.01
C GLN A 148 7.11 30.70 24.77
N THR A 149 6.95 29.40 24.55
CA THR A 149 7.75 28.36 25.20
C THR A 149 8.46 27.50 24.18
N ASP A 150 9.63 26.97 24.55
CA ASP A 150 10.40 26.09 23.68
C ASP A 150 9.64 24.78 23.39
N ILE A 151 8.89 24.26 24.36
CA ILE A 151 8.05 23.06 24.20
C ILE A 151 6.98 23.27 23.11
N GLN A 152 6.26 24.39 23.16
CA GLN A 152 5.26 24.71 22.13
C GLN A 152 5.92 24.92 20.77
N ARG A 153 7.07 25.63 20.73
CA ARG A 153 7.83 25.85 19.50
C ARG A 153 8.21 24.53 18.84
N ASP A 154 8.74 23.58 19.61
CA ASP A 154 9.17 22.29 19.09
C ASP A 154 7.99 21.42 18.63
N MET A 155 6.86 21.46 19.34
CA MET A 155 5.62 20.82 18.90
C MET A 155 5.11 21.39 17.56
N HIS A 156 5.11 22.71 17.39
CA HIS A 156 4.69 23.35 16.14
C HIS A 156 5.67 23.09 14.99
N LYS A 157 6.98 23.04 15.26
CA LYS A 157 8.00 22.61 14.27
C LYS A 157 7.78 21.17 13.83
N GLN A 158 7.51 20.26 14.76
CA GLN A 158 7.19 18.87 14.42
C GLN A 158 5.92 18.79 13.56
N THR A 159 4.90 19.56 13.92
CA THR A 159 3.65 19.66 13.16
C THR A 159 3.87 20.18 11.74
N ALA A 160 4.68 21.24 11.57
CA ALA A 160 5.06 21.76 10.27
C ALA A 160 5.83 20.70 9.45
N SER A 161 6.76 19.96 10.04
CA SER A 161 7.48 18.87 9.37
C SER A 161 6.55 17.76 8.87
N ILE A 162 5.52 17.42 9.64
CA ILE A 162 4.48 16.46 9.22
C ILE A 162 3.71 16.97 8.00
N TYR A 163 3.25 18.24 8.03
CA TYR A 163 2.55 18.81 6.88
C TYR A 163 3.43 18.93 5.65
N LEU A 164 4.72 19.26 5.81
CA LEU A 164 5.68 19.29 4.72
C LEU A 164 5.85 17.91 4.06
N THR A 165 5.99 16.86 4.87
CA THR A 165 6.08 15.48 4.36
C THR A 165 4.81 15.06 3.61
N ARG A 166 3.63 15.44 4.13
CA ARG A 166 2.34 15.15 3.46
C ARG A 166 2.18 15.93 2.16
N ARG A 167 2.61 17.19 2.14
CA ARG A 167 2.63 18.05 0.94
C ARG A 167 3.49 17.43 -0.15
N GLN A 168 4.69 16.94 0.21
CA GLN A 168 5.59 16.28 -0.72
C GLN A 168 4.96 15.04 -1.36
N LYS A 169 4.35 14.17 -0.54
CA LYS A 169 3.62 12.99 -1.06
C LYS A 169 2.46 13.36 -1.98
N CYS A 170 1.79 14.49 -1.72
CA CYS A 170 0.72 14.98 -2.59
C CYS A 170 1.27 15.44 -3.94
N LEU A 171 2.42 16.13 -3.96
CA LEU A 171 3.09 16.54 -5.20
C LEU A 171 3.51 15.34 -6.05
N GLU A 172 4.12 14.33 -5.45
CA GLU A 172 4.51 13.09 -6.14
C GLU A 172 3.30 12.37 -6.77
N ALA A 173 2.16 12.38 -6.06
CA ALA A 173 0.91 11.81 -6.57
C ALA A 173 0.31 12.62 -7.73
N ILE A 174 0.47 13.93 -7.73
CA ILE A 174 0.07 14.83 -8.83
C ILE A 174 0.93 14.55 -10.05
N GLU A 175 2.26 14.59 -9.90
CA GLU A 175 3.23 14.36 -10.98
C GLU A 175 2.98 13.01 -11.68
N THR A 176 2.85 11.93 -10.91
CA THR A 176 2.55 10.59 -11.44
C THR A 176 1.23 10.56 -12.24
N LEU A 177 0.22 11.29 -11.77
CA LEU A 177 -1.10 11.33 -12.40
C LEU A 177 -1.11 12.17 -13.68
N GLU A 178 -0.37 13.28 -13.69
CA GLU A 178 -0.15 14.12 -14.88
C GLU A 178 0.62 13.36 -15.97
N GLU A 179 1.69 12.64 -15.61
CA GLU A 179 2.43 11.79 -16.53
C GLU A 179 1.54 10.71 -17.16
N TYR A 180 0.71 10.05 -16.35
CA TYR A 180 -0.24 9.05 -16.84
C TYR A 180 -1.27 9.65 -17.80
N LEU A 181 -1.79 10.84 -17.49
CA LEU A 181 -2.74 11.55 -18.35
C LEU A 181 -2.10 11.94 -19.69
N ALA A 182 -0.89 12.50 -19.66
CA ALA A 182 -0.14 12.85 -20.86
C ALA A 182 0.16 11.64 -21.74
N PHE A 183 0.54 10.51 -21.13
CA PHE A 183 0.76 9.25 -21.83
C PHE A 183 -0.52 8.71 -22.50
N LYS A 184 -1.66 8.76 -21.79
CA LYS A 184 -2.98 8.39 -22.32
C LYS A 184 -3.38 9.25 -23.53
N GLU A 185 -3.22 10.57 -23.42
CA GLU A 185 -3.53 11.51 -24.51
C GLU A 185 -2.64 11.26 -25.74
N ALA A 186 -1.35 10.96 -25.54
CA ALA A 186 -0.43 10.63 -26.63
C ALA A 186 -0.83 9.34 -27.37
N GLN A 187 -1.28 8.31 -26.64
CA GLN A 187 -1.78 7.08 -27.25
C GLN A 187 -3.08 7.30 -28.04
N GLU A 188 -4.04 8.03 -27.48
CA GLU A 188 -5.32 8.32 -28.17
C GLU A 188 -5.11 9.16 -29.43
N SER A 189 -4.10 10.04 -29.42
CA SER A 189 -3.71 10.86 -30.57
C SER A 189 -3.02 10.05 -31.67
N ALA A 190 -2.28 9.00 -31.30
CA ALA A 190 -1.59 8.12 -32.24
C ALA A 190 -2.54 7.12 -32.93
N VAL A 191 -3.64 6.74 -32.28
CA VAL A 191 -4.65 5.81 -32.83
C VAL A 191 -5.63 6.51 -33.78
N LYS A 192 -5.74 7.85 -33.71
CA LYS A 192 -6.63 8.67 -34.57
C LYS A 192 -5.95 9.22 -35.84
N LYS A 193 -4.68 8.88 -36.10
CA LYS A 193 -3.96 9.18 -37.34
C LYS A 193 -3.85 7.94 -38.20
#